data_AF-A0A2H9MDN7-F1
#
_entry.id   AF-A0A2H9MDN7-F1
#
_cell.length_a   1.000
_cell.length_b   1.000
_cell.length_c   1.000
_cell.angle_alpha   90.00
_cell.angle_beta   90.00
_cell.angle_gamma   90.00
#
_symmetry.space_group_name_H-M   'P 1'
#
loop_
_entity.id
_entity.type
_entity.pdbx_description
1 polymer ?
#
loop_
_entity_poly.entity_id
_entity_poly.type
_entity_poly.pdbx_seq_one_letter_code
_entity_poly.pdbx_strand_id
1 'polypeptide(L)' 'MNKFLEGNRVYLRPVEKDDLKAISEWCNDEEIRSIIGEVYPMTEKGFE' A
#
# COMPACT_ATOMS: atom_id res chain seq x y z
N MET A 1 -14.52 1.96 -11.78
CA MET A 1 -13.82 1.49 -10.56
C MET A 1 -14.11 -0.01 -10.42
N ASN A 2 -13.12 -0.87 -10.64
CA ASN A 2 -13.30 -2.33 -10.67
C ASN A 2 -13.12 -2.89 -9.25
N LYS A 3 -14.22 -3.06 -8.50
CA LYS A 3 -14.19 -3.61 -7.13
C LYS A 3 -14.27 -5.13 -7.22
N PHE A 4 -13.39 -5.85 -6.54
CA PHE A 4 -13.42 -7.33 -6.50
C PHE A 4 -13.91 -7.89 -5.16
N LEU A 5 -13.92 -7.07 -4.10
CA LEU A 5 -14.48 -7.42 -2.79
C LEU A 5 -15.12 -6.18 -2.15
N GLU A 6 -16.30 -6.29 -1.55
CA GLU A 6 -17.01 -5.14 -0.98
C GLU A 6 -17.75 -5.52 0.30
N GLY A 7 -17.70 -4.64 1.29
CA GLY A 7 -18.50 -4.69 2.51
C GLY A 7 -19.14 -3.33 2.78
N ASN A 8 -19.88 -3.22 3.89
CA ASN A 8 -20.72 -2.04 4.17
C ASN A 8 -19.96 -0.70 4.30
N ARG A 9 -18.64 -0.73 4.54
CA ARG A 9 -17.82 0.48 4.79
C ARG A 9 -16.57 0.56 3.91
N VAL A 10 -16.16 -0.54 3.32
CA VAL A 10 -14.89 -0.64 2.59
C VAL A 10 -15.08 -1.54 1.39
N TYR A 11 -14.33 -1.25 0.35
CA TYR A 11 -14.20 -2.13 -0.80
C TYR A 11 -12.71 -2.29 -1.13
N LEU A 12 -12.38 -3.42 -1.73
CA LEU A 12 -11.07 -3.70 -2.28
C LEU A 12 -11.17 -3.65 -3.80
N ARG A 13 -10.17 -3.01 -4.40
CA ARG A 13 -9.92 -3.01 -5.84
C ARG A 13 -8.49 -3.46 -6.09
N PRO A 14 -8.17 -3.96 -7.30
CA PRO A 14 -6.78 -4.20 -7.66
C PRO A 14 -5.93 -2.94 -7.44
N VAL A 15 -4.66 -3.16 -7.09
CA VAL A 15 -3.67 -2.09 -6.98
C VAL A 15 -3.41 -1.54 -8.37
N GLU A 16 -3.40 -0.21 -8.48
CA GLU A 16 -3.10 0.52 -9.70
C GLU A 16 -1.80 1.32 -9.51
N LYS A 17 -1.16 1.72 -10.61
CA LYS A 17 0.14 2.43 -10.55
C LYS A 17 0.10 3.70 -9.70
N ASP A 18 -1.00 4.43 -9.74
CA ASP A 18 -1.17 5.68 -9.00
C ASP A 18 -1.25 5.47 -7.48
N ASP A 19 -1.44 4.23 -7.02
CA ASP A 19 -1.46 3.89 -5.59
C ASP A 19 -0.07 3.73 -4.99
N LEU A 20 0.94 3.45 -5.82
CA LEU A 20 2.30 3.13 -5.35
C LEU A 20 2.87 4.24 -4.46
N LYS A 21 2.52 5.50 -4.75
CA LYS A 21 2.90 6.63 -3.90
C LYS A 21 2.34 6.51 -2.48
N ALA A 22 1.03 6.26 -2.36
CA ALA A 22 0.38 6.13 -1.05
C ALA A 22 0.90 4.90 -0.28
N ILE A 23 1.11 3.78 -0.98
CA ILE A 23 1.67 2.57 -0.37
C ILE A 23 3.10 2.83 0.10
N SER A 24 3.94 3.49 -0.70
CA SER A 24 5.29 3.89 -0.31
C SER A 24 5.29 4.81 0.91
N GLU A 25 4.36 5.76 1.00
CA GLU A 25 4.20 6.61 2.18
C GLU A 25 3.84 5.79 3.43
N TRP A 26 2.87 4.86 3.33
CA TRP A 26 2.46 4.01 4.46
C TRP A 26 3.56 3.04 4.91
N CYS A 27 4.26 2.41 3.98
CA CYS A 27 5.36 1.49 4.31
C CYS A 27 6.57 2.20 4.92
N ASN A 28 6.69 3.52 4.74
CA ASN A 28 7.76 4.32 5.32
C ASN A 28 7.41 5.05 6.61
N ASP A 29 6.11 5.09 6.96
CA ASP A 29 5.67 5.51 8.28
C ASP A 29 6.36 4.66 9.35
N GLU A 30 6.88 5.29 10.40
CA GLU A 30 7.72 4.61 11.39
C GLU A 30 6.94 3.57 12.20
N GLU A 31 5.69 3.86 12.55
CA GLU A 31 4.84 2.95 13.31
C GLU A 31 4.53 1.72 12.46
N ILE A 32 4.11 1.93 11.21
CA ILE A 32 3.84 0.83 10.27
C ILE A 32 5.11 0.05 9.94
N ARG A 33 6.23 0.71 9.63
CA ARG A 33 7.52 0.05 9.31
C ARG A 33 8.06 -0.78 10.47
N SER A 34 7.72 -0.44 11.71
CA SER A 34 8.11 -1.25 12.87
C SER A 34 7.40 -2.61 12.95
N ILE A 35 6.23 -2.73 12.30
CA ILE A 35 5.38 -3.93 12.33
C ILE A 35 5.39 -4.72 11.03
N ILE A 36 5.68 -4.08 9.90
CA ILE A 36 5.91 -4.76 8.63
C ILE A 36 7.40 -5.11 8.55
N GLY A 37 7.76 -6.28 8.02
CA GLY A 37 9.14 -6.79 8.01
C GLY A 37 10.13 -6.03 7.12
N GLU A 38 9.84 -4.77 6.79
CA GLU A 38 10.62 -3.90 5.92
C GLU A 38 11.76 -3.25 6.70
N VAL A 39 12.99 -3.62 6.35
CA VAL A 39 14.21 -3.14 7.03
C VAL A 39 14.66 -1.79 6.50
N TYR A 40 14.38 -1.49 5.22
CA TYR A 40 14.82 -0.27 4.54
C TYR A 40 13.63 0.53 4.02
N PRO A 41 13.80 1.85 3.83
CA PRO A 41 12.76 2.68 3.24
C PRO A 41 12.35 2.16 1.86
N MET A 42 11.05 2.01 1.66
CA MET A 42 10.48 1.55 0.40
C MET A 42 10.46 2.72 -0.59
N THR A 43 10.69 2.43 -1.87
CA THR A 43 10.55 3.44 -2.95
C THR A 43 9.58 2.90 -3.99
N GLU A 44 9.02 3.78 -4.83
CA GLU A 44 8.14 3.34 -5.93
C GLU A 44 8.78 2.28 -6.83
N LYS A 45 10.11 2.32 -7.00
CA LYS A 45 10.89 1.32 -7.75
C LYS A 45 11.01 -0.04 -7.06
N GLY A 46 10.74 -0.12 -5.76
CA GLY A 46 10.75 -1.37 -5.00
C GLY A 46 9.54 -2.26 -5.25
N PHE A 47 8.53 -1.75 -5.97
CA PHE A 47 7.28 -2.47 -6.31
C PHE A 47 7.24 -3.01 -7.75
N GLU A 48 8.26 -2.75 -8.57
CA GLU A 48 8.43 -3.36 -9.90
C GLU A 48 8.95 -4.80 -9.79
#